data_AF-A0A2A9K8T1-F1
#
_entry.id   AF-A0A2A9K8T1-F1
#
_cell.length_a   1.000
_cell.length_b   1.000
_cell.length_c   1.000
_cell.angle_alpha   90.00
_cell.angle_beta   90.00
_cell.angle_gamma   90.00
#
_symmetry.space_group_name_H-M   'P 1'
#
loop_
_entity.id
_entity.type
_entity.pdbx_description
1 polymer ?
#
loop_
_entity_poly.entity_id
_entity_poly.type
_entity_poly.pdbx_seq_one_letter_code
_entity_poly.pdbx_strand_id
1 'polypeptide(L)'
;MQSYRLLSMENIGDRIKMILKELDGPERGKQTRLAELAGCTKALIGQLTRNPGQELGYQYAKNIEKNLGYRVDWILKGTLPKFANEQEFSKQETNDLDELIELTLLYRQATGAARIKLMKFARALDKVPTNLRKPITIDKSK
;
A
#
# COMPACT_ATOMS: atom_id res chain seq x y z
N MET A 1 12.41 32.46 -0.10
CA MET A 1 13.04 31.15 -0.35
C MET A 1 12.84 30.28 0.87
N GLN A 2 11.90 29.34 0.82
CA GLN A 2 11.67 28.39 1.91
C GLN A 2 12.84 27.41 1.97
N SER A 3 13.60 27.49 3.07
CA SER A 3 14.66 26.54 3.35
C SER A 3 14.04 25.20 3.72
N TYR A 4 14.22 24.20 2.87
CA TYR A 4 13.94 22.81 3.22
C TYR A 4 14.96 22.40 4.29
N ARG A 5 14.58 22.59 5.55
CA ARG A 5 15.27 22.03 6.70
C ARG A 5 15.29 20.52 6.45
N LEU A 6 16.45 19.98 6.08
CA LEU A 6 16.74 18.56 6.20
C LEU A 6 16.62 18.24 7.69
N LEU A 7 15.40 17.97 8.15
CA LEU A 7 15.14 17.44 9.47
C LEU A 7 15.91 16.13 9.49
N SER A 8 17.04 16.10 10.19
CA SER A 8 17.60 14.87 10.69
C SER A 8 16.44 14.14 11.35
N MET A 9 15.99 13.03 10.76
CA MET A 9 14.90 12.23 11.31
C MET A 9 15.44 11.44 12.51
N GLU A 10 15.94 12.16 13.51
CA GLU A 10 16.72 11.61 14.64
C GLU A 10 15.83 10.71 15.50
N ASN A 11 14.61 11.17 15.81
CA ASN A 11 13.71 10.44 16.70
C ASN A 11 12.56 9.74 15.97
N ILE A 12 12.00 8.74 16.64
CA ILE A 12 10.90 7.94 16.12
C ILE A 12 9.63 8.74 15.89
N GLY A 13 9.39 9.78 16.69
CA GLY A 13 8.23 10.65 16.56
C GLY A 13 8.19 11.35 15.21
N ASP A 14 9.33 11.81 14.70
CA ASP A 14 9.40 12.46 13.39
C ASP A 14 9.17 11.46 12.24
N ARG A 15 9.62 10.21 12.40
CA ARG A 15 9.35 9.12 11.45
C ARG A 15 7.87 8.73 11.43
N ILE A 16 7.22 8.66 12.59
CA ILE A 16 5.77 8.42 12.69
C ILE A 16 4.97 9.59 12.10
N LYS A 17 5.37 10.84 12.33
CA LYS A 17 4.73 12.01 11.66
C LYS A 17 4.84 11.91 10.14
N MET A 18 5.96 11.43 9.62
CA MET A 18 6.13 11.26 8.19
C MET A 18 5.22 10.15 7.63
N ILE A 19 5.14 9.00 8.31
CA ILE A 19 4.19 7.93 7.95
C ILE A 19 2.75 8.47 7.94
N LEU A 20 2.36 9.26 8.93
CA LEU A 20 1.02 9.88 8.98
C LEU A 20 0.79 10.86 7.81
N LYS A 21 1.80 11.63 7.43
CA LYS A 21 1.69 12.56 6.29
C LYS A 21 1.48 11.81 4.97
N GLU A 22 2.16 10.68 4.81
CA GLU A 22 2.13 9.86 3.59
C GLU A 22 0.96 8.86 3.55
N LEU A 23 0.26 8.64 4.66
CA LEU A 23 -0.94 7.82 4.68
C LEU A 23 -2.03 8.46 3.80
N ASP A 24 -2.61 7.68 2.88
CA ASP A 24 -3.73 8.13 2.06
C ASP A 24 -5.01 8.37 2.87
N GLY A 25 -5.84 9.28 2.37
CA GLY A 25 -7.16 9.59 2.91
C GLY A 25 -7.22 10.87 3.75
N PRO A 26 -8.38 11.14 4.39
CA PRO A 26 -8.60 12.37 5.13
C PRO A 26 -7.68 12.47 6.36
N GLU A 27 -7.13 13.67 6.60
CA GLU A 27 -6.27 13.95 7.77
C GLU A 27 -6.93 13.55 9.10
N ARG A 28 -8.24 13.78 9.20
CA ARG A 28 -9.04 13.30 10.32
C ARG A 28 -9.15 11.77 10.24
N GLY A 29 -8.39 11.09 11.10
CA GLY A 29 -8.47 9.64 11.27
C GLY A 29 -7.17 8.89 10.97
N LYS A 30 -6.16 9.53 10.36
CA LYS A 30 -4.88 8.87 10.03
C LYS A 30 -4.19 8.24 11.24
N GLN A 31 -4.25 8.86 12.41
CA GLN A 31 -3.73 8.28 13.65
C GLN A 31 -4.47 7.01 14.08
N THR A 32 -5.80 6.98 13.93
CA THR A 32 -6.60 5.79 14.24
C THR A 32 -6.25 4.67 13.27
N ARG A 33 -6.21 4.98 11.98
CA ARG A 33 -5.87 4.01 10.93
C ARG A 33 -4.45 3.45 11.10
N LEU A 34 -3.46 4.31 11.37
CA LEU A 34 -2.11 3.85 11.64
C LEU A 34 -2.05 2.94 12.87
N ALA A 35 -2.80 3.27 13.92
CA ALA A 35 -2.88 2.44 15.12
C ALA A 35 -3.50 1.06 14.83
N GLU A 36 -4.57 1.00 14.04
CA GLU A 36 -5.18 -0.25 13.58
C GLU A 36 -4.20 -1.11 12.78
N LEU A 37 -3.49 -0.51 11.81
CA LEU A 37 -2.49 -1.21 10.99
C LEU A 37 -1.28 -1.67 11.81
N ALA A 38 -0.85 -0.88 12.79
CA ALA A 38 0.25 -1.23 13.67
C ALA A 38 -0.17 -2.26 14.75
N GLY A 39 -1.47 -2.43 15.01
CA GLY A 39 -1.99 -3.25 16.09
C GLY A 39 -1.76 -2.63 17.49
N CYS A 40 -1.79 -1.30 17.59
CA CYS A 40 -1.63 -0.57 18.85
C CYS A 40 -2.77 0.41 19.11
N THR A 41 -2.70 1.17 20.21
CA THR A 41 -3.71 2.19 20.51
C THR A 41 -3.42 3.50 19.78
N LYS A 42 -4.48 4.25 19.45
CA LYS A 42 -4.35 5.63 18.93
C LYS A 42 -3.56 6.53 19.89
N ALA A 43 -3.73 6.30 21.20
CA ALA A 43 -3.01 7.04 22.24
C ALA A 43 -1.49 6.85 22.13
N LEU A 44 -1.03 5.62 21.85
CA LEU A 44 0.40 5.35 21.64
C LEU A 44 0.96 6.13 20.46
N ILE A 45 0.26 6.15 19.31
CA ILE A 45 0.67 6.97 18.15
C ILE A 45 0.71 8.46 18.52
N GLY A 46 -0.28 8.93 19.28
CA GLY A 46 -0.31 10.29 19.81
C GLY A 46 0.88 10.60 20.73
N GLN A 47 1.28 9.67 21.60
CA GLN A 47 2.43 9.80 22.48
C GLN A 47 3.74 9.83 21.68
N LEU A 48 3.93 8.91 20.72
CA LEU A 48 5.12 8.86 19.87
C LEU A 48 5.34 10.17 19.10
N THR A 49 4.28 10.79 18.60
CA THR A 49 4.40 12.07 17.86
C THR A 49 4.72 13.28 18.74
N ARG A 50 4.46 13.21 20.05
CA ARG A 50 4.63 14.33 21.00
C ARG A 50 5.83 14.17 21.93
N ASN A 51 6.24 12.94 22.23
CA ASN A 51 7.31 12.63 23.17
C ASN A 51 8.48 11.92 22.44
N PRO A 52 9.61 12.60 22.23
CA PRO A 52 10.75 12.05 21.51
C PRO A 52 11.46 10.88 22.22
N GLY A 53 11.23 10.68 23.52
CA GLY A 53 11.78 9.56 24.29
C GLY A 53 10.88 8.32 24.34
N GLN A 54 9.70 8.35 23.72
CA GLN A 54 8.80 7.21 23.69
C GLN A 54 9.30 6.17 22.68
N GLU A 55 9.45 4.92 23.13
CA GLU A 55 9.81 3.82 22.25
C GLU A 55 8.56 3.16 21.63
N LEU A 56 8.72 2.65 20.40
CA LEU A 56 7.75 1.80 19.74
C LEU A 56 8.22 0.35 19.85
N GLY A 57 7.38 -0.53 20.37
CA GLY A 57 7.67 -1.95 20.41
C GLY A 57 7.93 -2.53 19.02
N TYR A 58 8.92 -3.42 18.91
CA TYR A 58 9.33 -4.04 17.65
C TYR A 58 8.16 -4.68 16.89
N GLN A 59 7.23 -5.32 17.61
CA GLN A 59 6.06 -5.95 17.01
C GLN A 59 5.16 -4.96 16.26
N TYR A 60 4.98 -3.75 16.79
CA TYR A 60 4.20 -2.70 16.12
C TYR A 60 4.91 -2.20 14.86
N ALA A 61 6.24 -2.04 14.92
CA ALA A 61 7.03 -1.70 13.73
C ALA A 61 6.95 -2.79 12.66
N LYS A 62 6.96 -4.08 13.04
CA LYS A 62 6.77 -5.20 12.11
C LYS A 62 5.40 -5.18 11.44
N ASN A 63 4.35 -4.84 12.16
CA ASN A 63 3.02 -4.69 11.59
C ASN A 63 2.95 -3.50 10.62
N ILE A 64 3.62 -2.39 10.93
CA ILE A 64 3.74 -1.25 10.00
C ILE A 64 4.50 -1.66 8.73
N GLU A 65 5.61 -2.38 8.85
CA GLU A 65 6.36 -2.91 7.69
C GLU A 65 5.48 -3.81 6.81
N LYS A 66 4.75 -4.75 7.42
CA LYS A 66 3.87 -5.68 6.72
C LYS A 66 2.73 -4.97 5.96
N ASN A 67 2.14 -3.94 6.57
CA ASN A 67 0.94 -3.29 6.02
C ASN A 67 1.24 -2.10 5.11
N LEU A 68 2.37 -1.42 5.32
CA LEU A 68 2.69 -0.14 4.68
C LEU A 68 4.08 -0.12 4.02
N GLY A 69 4.88 -1.19 4.16
CA GLY A 69 6.17 -1.34 3.49
C GLY A 69 7.34 -0.56 4.09
N TYR A 70 7.16 0.16 5.19
CA TYR A 70 8.26 0.88 5.87
C TYR A 70 9.15 -0.11 6.62
N ARG A 71 10.48 -0.06 6.41
CA ARG A 71 11.41 -0.98 7.09
C ARG A 71 11.36 -0.82 8.59
N VAL A 72 11.37 -1.93 9.31
CA VAL A 72 11.46 -1.91 10.79
C VAL A 72 12.71 -1.16 11.27
N ASP A 73 13.86 -1.41 10.65
CA ASP A 73 15.10 -0.72 11.01
C ASP A 73 15.01 0.79 10.77
N TRP A 74 14.34 1.21 9.70
CA TRP A 74 14.12 2.63 9.45
C TRP A 74 13.17 3.24 10.47
N ILE A 75 12.03 2.58 10.77
CA ILE A 75 11.06 3.07 11.77
C ILE A 75 11.74 3.24 13.14
N LEU A 76 12.50 2.24 13.59
CA LEU A 76 13.06 2.21 14.93
C LEU A 76 14.35 3.02 15.06
N LYS A 77 15.25 2.92 14.07
CA LYS A 77 16.62 3.47 14.15
C LYS A 77 16.90 4.60 13.17
N GLY A 78 15.99 4.87 12.24
CA GLY A 78 16.19 5.88 11.18
C GLY A 78 17.18 5.46 10.09
N THR A 79 17.63 4.21 10.08
CA THR A 79 18.59 3.71 9.07
C THR A 79 17.89 3.52 7.72
N LEU A 80 18.48 4.07 6.66
CA LEU A 80 18.02 3.86 5.29
C LEU A 80 18.30 2.42 4.80
N PRO A 81 17.62 1.95 3.74
CA PRO A 81 16.48 2.56 3.04
C PRO A 81 15.19 2.62 3.88
N LYS A 82 14.30 3.55 3.52
CA LYS A 82 13.04 3.81 4.22
C LYS A 82 12.02 2.70 4.01
N PHE A 83 11.90 2.21 2.78
CA PHE A 83 10.96 1.16 2.41
C PHE A 83 11.70 -0.17 2.27
N ALA A 84 11.04 -1.27 2.61
CA ALA A 84 11.61 -2.61 2.46
C ALA A 84 11.88 -2.94 0.99
N ASN A 85 11.14 -2.27 0.09
CA ASN A 85 10.98 -2.68 -1.28
C ASN A 85 11.64 -1.74 -2.31
N GLU A 86 12.61 -0.89 -1.95
CA GLU A 86 13.43 -0.20 -2.98
C GLU A 86 14.13 -1.19 -3.94
N GLN A 87 14.17 -2.50 -3.60
CA GLN A 87 14.62 -3.60 -4.47
C GLN A 87 13.54 -4.65 -4.79
N GLU A 88 12.34 -4.60 -4.19
CA GLU A 88 11.38 -5.74 -4.20
C GLU A 88 9.97 -5.42 -4.69
N PHE A 89 9.65 -4.18 -5.09
CA PHE A 89 8.41 -3.88 -5.83
C PHE A 89 8.36 -4.51 -7.24
N SER A 90 9.39 -5.27 -7.65
CA SER A 90 9.57 -5.79 -9.01
C SER A 90 9.10 -7.24 -9.25
N LYS A 91 8.50 -7.95 -8.29
CA LYS A 91 8.24 -9.40 -8.50
C LYS A 91 6.80 -9.89 -8.40
N GLN A 92 5.91 -9.18 -7.72
CA GLN A 92 4.52 -9.62 -7.59
C GLN A 92 3.57 -8.81 -8.50
N GLU A 93 3.73 -7.48 -8.57
CA GLU A 93 2.92 -6.64 -9.48
C GLU A 93 3.36 -6.73 -10.95
N THR A 94 4.60 -7.14 -11.24
CA THR A 94 5.03 -7.37 -12.63
C THR A 94 4.24 -8.49 -13.26
N ASN A 95 3.96 -9.59 -12.54
CA ASN A 95 3.15 -10.68 -13.11
C ASN A 95 1.71 -10.25 -13.40
N ASP A 96 1.07 -9.49 -12.50
CA ASP A 96 -0.31 -9.02 -12.70
C ASP A 96 -0.40 -7.95 -13.81
N LEU A 97 0.59 -7.05 -13.88
CA LEU A 97 0.64 -6.00 -14.90
C LEU A 97 1.06 -6.56 -16.27
N ASP A 98 2.01 -7.50 -16.31
CA ASP A 98 2.43 -8.18 -17.53
C ASP A 98 1.29 -9.05 -18.07
N GLU A 99 0.54 -9.76 -17.22
CA GLU A 99 -0.66 -10.51 -17.63
C GLU A 99 -1.75 -9.55 -18.16
N LEU A 100 -1.95 -8.38 -17.52
CA LEU A 100 -2.86 -7.36 -18.03
C LEU A 100 -2.40 -6.76 -19.37
N ILE A 101 -1.10 -6.55 -19.55
CA ILE A 101 -0.52 -6.05 -20.80
C ILE A 101 -0.67 -7.11 -21.90
N GLU A 102 -0.38 -8.38 -21.63
CA GLU A 102 -0.59 -9.49 -22.57
C GLU A 102 -2.06 -9.63 -22.96
N LEU A 103 -2.97 -9.61 -21.98
CA LEU A 103 -4.41 -9.63 -22.24
C LEU A 103 -4.84 -8.41 -23.09
N THR A 104 -4.30 -7.22 -22.83
CA THR A 104 -4.59 -6.01 -23.61
C THR A 104 -4.04 -6.10 -25.05
N LEU A 105 -2.85 -6.67 -25.23
CA LEU A 105 -2.26 -6.87 -26.56
C LEU A 105 -3.02 -7.92 -27.36
N LEU A 106 -3.39 -9.03 -26.74
CA LEU A 106 -4.25 -10.07 -27.33
C LEU A 106 -5.61 -9.49 -27.73
N TYR A 107 -6.19 -8.66 -26.87
CA TYR A 107 -7.43 -7.93 -27.14
C TYR A 107 -7.29 -6.96 -28.32
N ARG A 108 -6.14 -6.29 -28.45
CA ARG A 108 -5.86 -5.37 -29.56
C ARG A 108 -5.72 -6.11 -30.90
N GLN A 109 -5.14 -7.31 -30.86
CA GLN A 109 -4.97 -8.21 -32.02
C GLN A 109 -6.26 -8.94 -32.41
N ALA A 110 -7.23 -9.07 -31.49
CA ALA A 110 -8.54 -9.59 -31.82
C ALA A 110 -9.22 -8.68 -32.87
N THR A 111 -9.57 -9.25 -34.02
CA THR A 111 -10.28 -8.57 -35.11
C THR A 111 -11.67 -9.17 -35.32
N GLY A 112 -12.56 -8.42 -35.97
CA GLY A 112 -13.89 -8.89 -36.36
C GLY A 112 -14.88 -9.08 -35.19
N ALA A 113 -15.77 -10.07 -35.32
CA ALA A 113 -16.89 -10.30 -34.41
C ALA A 113 -16.47 -10.62 -32.96
N ALA A 114 -15.29 -11.21 -32.76
CA ALA A 114 -14.74 -11.52 -31.43
C ALA A 114 -14.45 -10.24 -30.62
N ARG A 115 -13.84 -9.24 -31.25
CA ARG A 115 -13.56 -7.93 -30.64
C ARG A 115 -14.83 -7.20 -30.22
N ILE A 116 -15.89 -7.29 -31.03
CA ILE A 116 -17.18 -6.66 -30.75
C ILE A 116 -17.86 -7.33 -29.55
N LYS A 117 -17.84 -8.66 -29.47
CA LYS A 117 -18.39 -9.40 -28.32
C LYS A 117 -17.63 -9.10 -27.03
N LEU A 118 -16.31 -9.02 -27.10
CA LEU A 118 -15.44 -8.65 -26.00
C LEU A 118 -15.69 -7.21 -25.49
N MET A 119 -15.86 -6.23 -26.38
CA MET A 119 -16.21 -4.86 -25.98
C MET A 119 -17.58 -4.77 -25.30
N LYS A 120 -18.56 -5.56 -25.77
CA LYS A 120 -19.87 -5.64 -25.13
C LYS A 120 -19.77 -6.28 -23.73
N PHE A 121 -18.93 -7.30 -23.58
CA PHE A 121 -18.69 -7.94 -22.28
C PHE A 121 -17.98 -7.01 -21.30
N ALA A 122 -16.92 -6.31 -21.70
CA ALA A 122 -16.22 -5.33 -20.86
C ALA A 122 -17.16 -4.23 -20.34
N ARG A 123 -17.99 -3.66 -21.23
CA ARG A 123 -19.03 -2.68 -20.84
C ARG A 123 -20.11 -3.25 -19.93
N ALA A 124 -20.39 -4.56 -20.02
CA ALA A 124 -21.32 -5.22 -19.12
C ALA A 124 -20.68 -5.41 -17.72
N LEU A 125 -19.38 -5.70 -17.65
CA LEU A 125 -18.64 -5.79 -16.38
C LEU A 125 -18.55 -4.46 -15.63
N ASP A 126 -18.44 -3.33 -16.33
CA ASP A 126 -18.49 -1.99 -15.70
C ASP A 126 -19.84 -1.70 -15.03
N LYS A 127 -20.90 -2.38 -15.46
CA LYS A 127 -22.25 -2.26 -14.88
C LYS A 127 -22.51 -3.24 -13.74
N VAL A 128 -21.58 -4.17 -13.48
CA VAL A 128 -21.70 -5.10 -12.35
C VAL A 128 -21.18 -4.39 -11.09
N PRO A 129 -22.04 -4.09 -10.11
CA PRO A 129 -21.59 -3.47 -8.88
C PRO A 129 -20.62 -4.41 -8.14
N THR A 130 -19.59 -3.85 -7.54
CA THR A 130 -18.43 -4.56 -6.98
C THR A 130 -18.79 -5.59 -5.92
N ASN A 131 -19.93 -5.43 -5.26
CA ASN A 131 -20.49 -6.36 -4.27
C ASN A 131 -21.06 -7.67 -4.86
N LEU A 132 -21.18 -7.80 -6.19
CA LEU A 132 -21.65 -9.02 -6.87
C LEU A 132 -20.54 -9.80 -7.60
N ARG A 133 -19.28 -9.32 -7.55
CA ARG A 133 -18.12 -10.05 -8.10
C ARG A 133 -17.76 -11.20 -7.14
N LYS A 134 -18.46 -12.32 -7.24
CA LYS A 134 -18.02 -13.55 -6.57
C LYS A 134 -16.74 -14.04 -7.26
N PRO A 135 -15.73 -14.52 -6.52
CA PRO A 135 -14.56 -15.15 -7.12
C PRO A 135 -15.03 -16.33 -7.97
N ILE A 136 -14.61 -16.35 -9.23
CA ILE A 136 -14.85 -17.48 -10.13
C ILE A 136 -13.96 -18.61 -9.64
N THR A 137 -14.54 -19.59 -8.95
CA THR A 137 -13.84 -20.84 -8.66
C THR A 137 -13.74 -21.62 -9.95
N ILE A 138 -12.57 -21.60 -10.59
CA ILE A 138 -12.27 -22.47 -11.71
C ILE A 138 -11.98 -23.86 -11.12
N ASP A 139 -12.95 -24.76 -11.21
CA ASP A 139 -12.73 -26.18 -10.91
C ASP A 139 -11.76 -26.75 -11.95
N LYS A 140 -10.54 -27.08 -11.52
CA LYS A 140 -9.49 -27.68 -12.36
C LYS A 140 -9.56 -29.21 -12.38
N SER A 141 -10.75 -29.80 -12.25
CA SER A 141 -10.92 -31.24 -12.36
C SER A 141 -11.27 -31.64 -13.80
N LYS A 142 -10.24 -31.86 -14.62
CA LYS A 142 -10.27 -32.76 -15.78
C LYS A 142 -8.89 -33.35 -16.04
#